data_AF-A0AA46WX79-F1
#
_entry.id   AF-A0AA46WX79-F1
#
_cell.length_a   1.000
_cell.length_b   1.000
_cell.length_c   1.000
_cell.angle_alpha   90.00
_cell.angle_beta   90.00
_cell.angle_gamma   90.00
#
_symmetry.space_group_name_H-M   'P 1'
#
loop_
_entity.id
_entity.type
_entity.pdbx_description
1 polymer ?
#
loop_
_entity_poly.entity_id
_entity_poly.type
_entity_poly.pdbx_seq_one_letter_code
_entity_poly.pdbx_strand_id
1 'polypeptide(L)'
;MDIRPRARHLAVIVSAAVLGLFVTPAPAGAGGVSGLVEGPAHPVGAGNARTYVTVDEEGTPATIGVRLDAAALDDLPSALLPVTEAYVLELPEEAAATAFDHVTVDWNSHGHDPQHGFDVPHFDVHFYLLDRPTVESIHPFAPGYIPAAARVPDPRYIPEGYAPSGDPLTSTVAGMGLHWVDTTEAEHDPAAGHHLTETVLYGTWDGRQAFIEPMLSREWLATRPAHHEELRLPQAYQREGLYPTTYSVWWDEASQTYTVELGGLTMREAS
;
A
#
# COMPACT_ATOMS: atom_id res chain seq x y z
N MET A 1 64.80 3.42 75.71
CA MET A 1 63.44 2.92 75.92
C MET A 1 62.51 4.04 75.54
N ASP A 2 61.79 3.82 74.46
CA ASP A 2 60.93 4.74 73.73
C ASP A 2 59.61 4.95 74.50
N ILE A 3 59.00 6.14 74.36
CA ILE A 3 57.59 6.38 73.99
C ILE A 3 57.20 7.84 74.33
N ARG A 4 56.70 8.49 73.28
CA ARG A 4 56.36 9.91 73.09
C ARG A 4 55.04 10.33 73.77
N PRO A 5 54.83 11.64 74.02
CA PRO A 5 53.56 12.18 74.50
C PRO A 5 52.54 12.43 73.37
N ARG A 6 51.26 12.27 73.70
CA ARG A 6 50.09 12.53 72.84
C ARG A 6 49.86 14.03 72.63
N ALA A 7 49.74 14.46 71.37
CA ALA A 7 49.24 15.79 71.01
C ALA A 7 47.83 15.68 70.39
N ARG A 8 46.93 16.55 70.83
CA ARG A 8 45.56 16.73 70.34
C ARG A 8 45.58 17.54 69.05
N HIS A 9 44.81 17.13 68.04
CA HIS A 9 44.54 17.93 66.85
C HIS A 9 43.09 18.41 66.85
N LEU A 10 42.91 19.74 66.82
CA LEU A 10 41.67 20.42 66.49
C LEU A 10 41.35 20.19 65.00
N ALA A 11 40.10 19.82 64.70
CA ALA A 11 39.59 19.80 63.34
C ALA A 11 39.14 21.21 62.91
N VAL A 12 39.66 21.69 61.78
CA VAL A 12 39.15 22.85 61.05
C VAL A 12 38.38 22.30 59.85
N ILE A 13 37.09 22.60 59.77
CA ILE A 13 36.23 22.26 58.63
C ILE A 13 36.29 23.43 57.64
N VAL A 14 36.78 23.18 56.43
CA VAL A 14 36.70 24.09 55.30
C VAL A 14 35.57 23.61 54.39
N SER A 15 34.50 24.40 54.28
CA SER A 15 33.39 24.15 53.36
C SER A 15 33.78 24.60 51.96
N ALA A 16 33.90 23.65 51.02
CA ALA A 16 34.00 23.94 49.59
C ALA A 16 32.59 24.05 48.99
N ALA A 17 32.25 25.22 48.46
CA ALA A 17 31.04 25.41 47.67
C ALA A 17 31.26 24.83 46.26
N VAL A 18 30.53 23.78 45.92
CA VAL A 18 30.48 23.22 44.57
C VAL A 18 29.32 23.87 43.83
N LEU A 19 29.64 24.69 42.82
CA LEU A 19 28.66 25.20 41.87
C LEU A 19 28.27 24.04 40.94
N GLY A 20 27.06 23.48 41.12
CA GLY A 20 26.51 22.48 40.23
C GLY A 20 26.06 23.12 38.92
N LEU A 21 26.80 22.86 37.84
CA LEU A 21 26.37 23.18 36.48
C LEU A 21 25.31 22.14 36.08
N PHE A 22 24.03 22.50 36.13
CA PHE A 22 22.96 21.67 35.56
C PHE A 22 23.01 21.81 34.04
N VAL A 23 23.63 20.83 33.37
CA VAL A 23 23.48 20.62 31.94
C VAL A 23 22.13 19.96 31.74
N THR A 24 21.14 20.71 31.26
CA THR A 24 19.89 20.14 30.76
C THR A 24 20.21 19.39 29.46
N PRO A 25 19.93 18.08 29.34
CA PRO A 25 20.04 17.42 28.05
C PRO A 25 19.00 18.06 27.11
N ALA A 26 19.45 18.48 25.93
CA ALA A 26 18.55 18.83 24.85
C ALA A 26 17.70 17.59 24.53
N PRO A 27 16.39 17.74 24.22
CA PRO A 27 15.64 16.61 23.70
C PRO A 27 16.36 16.14 22.43
N ALA A 28 16.74 14.87 22.40
CA ALA A 28 17.09 14.22 21.15
C ALA A 28 15.84 14.33 20.27
N GLY A 29 15.88 15.19 19.24
CA GLY A 29 14.93 15.08 18.16
C GLY A 29 15.04 13.65 17.66
N ALA A 30 13.92 12.92 17.68
CA ALA A 30 13.82 11.71 16.89
C ALA A 30 14.11 12.16 15.45
N GLY A 31 15.32 11.86 14.96
CA GLY A 31 15.62 12.08 13.55
C GLY A 31 14.67 11.16 12.80
N GLY A 32 13.64 11.75 12.17
CA GLY A 32 12.76 11.02 11.28
C GLY A 32 13.63 10.25 10.28
N VAL A 33 13.29 8.99 10.06
CA VAL A 33 13.85 8.27 8.92
C VAL A 33 13.25 9.01 7.72
N SER A 34 14.04 9.80 7.01
CA SER A 34 13.62 10.37 5.74
C SER A 34 14.17 9.53 4.60
N GLY A 35 13.39 9.36 3.54
CA GLY A 35 13.74 8.54 2.39
C GLY A 35 12.91 7.28 2.26
N LEU A 36 13.48 6.28 1.59
CA LEU A 36 12.80 5.04 1.21
C LEU A 36 12.94 3.97 2.29
N VAL A 37 11.82 3.39 2.72
CA VAL A 37 11.79 2.20 3.58
C VAL A 37 11.09 1.07 2.82
N GLU A 38 11.79 -0.06 2.64
CA GLU A 38 11.24 -1.24 1.96
C GLU A 38 10.76 -2.29 2.96
N GLY A 39 9.67 -2.97 2.60
CA GLY A 39 9.19 -4.16 3.29
C GLY A 39 10.01 -5.41 2.98
N PRO A 40 9.68 -6.55 3.58
CA PRO A 40 10.35 -7.81 3.28
C PRO A 40 10.15 -8.23 1.82
N ALA A 41 11.17 -8.87 1.24
CA ALA A 41 11.07 -9.44 -0.09
C ALA A 41 10.19 -10.70 -0.11
N HIS A 42 9.26 -10.74 -1.06
CA HIS A 42 8.41 -11.89 -1.34
C HIS A 42 8.77 -12.47 -2.72
N PRO A 43 9.06 -13.78 -2.85
CA PRO A 43 9.32 -14.38 -4.16
C PRO A 43 8.10 -14.25 -5.08
N VAL A 44 8.34 -13.85 -6.34
CA VAL A 44 7.35 -13.77 -7.43
C VAL A 44 8.09 -14.07 -8.73
N GLY A 45 7.62 -15.06 -9.50
CA GLY A 45 8.33 -15.52 -10.70
C GLY A 45 9.79 -15.92 -10.40
N ALA A 46 10.72 -15.46 -11.23
CA ALA A 46 12.17 -15.62 -11.00
C ALA A 46 12.81 -14.49 -10.16
N GLY A 47 12.01 -13.56 -9.62
CA GLY A 47 12.45 -12.42 -8.84
C GLY A 47 11.71 -12.28 -7.50
N ASN A 48 11.67 -11.04 -7.01
CA ASN A 48 10.92 -10.70 -5.81
C ASN A 48 10.05 -9.47 -6.03
N ALA A 49 8.99 -9.39 -5.24
CA ALA A 49 8.20 -8.21 -5.00
C ALA A 49 8.50 -7.66 -3.58
N ARG A 50 8.50 -6.34 -3.42
CA ARG A 50 8.64 -5.64 -2.13
C ARG A 50 7.67 -4.48 -2.11
N THR A 51 6.97 -4.28 -0.99
CA THR A 51 6.33 -2.99 -0.74
C THR A 51 7.39 -1.96 -0.32
N TYR A 52 7.05 -0.68 -0.44
CA TYR A 52 7.85 0.39 0.15
C TYR A 52 6.97 1.56 0.55
N VAL A 53 7.52 2.41 1.40
CA VAL A 53 7.00 3.73 1.73
C VAL A 53 8.14 4.74 1.57
N THR A 54 7.84 5.92 1.02
CA THR A 54 8.73 7.08 1.18
C THR A 54 8.22 7.96 2.31
N VAL A 55 9.14 8.46 3.12
CA VAL A 55 8.87 9.31 4.29
C VAL A 55 9.61 10.62 4.16
N ASP A 56 8.94 11.72 4.50
CA ASP A 56 9.53 13.07 4.52
C ASP A 56 10.43 13.29 5.73
N GLU A 57 10.97 14.51 5.89
CA GLU A 57 11.87 14.85 7.00
C GLU A 57 11.17 14.78 8.37
N GLU A 58 9.85 14.93 8.38
CA GLU A 58 8.97 14.84 9.53
C GLU A 58 8.54 13.39 9.86
N GLY A 59 8.88 12.43 9.00
CA GLY A 59 8.49 11.03 9.12
C GLY A 59 7.06 10.73 8.64
N THR A 60 6.46 11.64 7.88
CA THR A 60 5.12 11.45 7.28
C THR A 60 5.26 10.68 5.97
N PRO A 61 4.47 9.61 5.75
CA PRO A 61 4.42 8.92 4.48
C PRO A 61 4.00 9.84 3.33
N ALA A 62 4.84 9.91 2.29
CA ALA A 62 4.57 10.67 1.08
C ALA A 62 4.11 9.77 -0.08
N THR A 63 4.60 8.53 -0.15
CA THR A 63 4.19 7.53 -1.15
C THR A 63 4.17 6.12 -0.55
N ILE A 64 3.37 5.25 -1.15
CA ILE A 64 3.28 3.81 -0.88
C ILE A 64 3.32 3.10 -2.23
N GLY A 65 4.08 2.02 -2.35
CA GLY A 65 4.16 1.31 -3.62
C GLY A 65 4.69 -0.10 -3.53
N VAL A 66 4.77 -0.75 -4.68
CA VAL A 66 5.36 -2.08 -4.89
C VAL A 66 6.51 -1.95 -5.88
N ARG A 67 7.61 -2.63 -5.59
CA ARG A 67 8.75 -2.84 -6.49
C ARG A 67 8.82 -4.29 -6.87
N LEU A 68 8.89 -4.54 -8.18
CA LEU A 68 9.09 -5.84 -8.77
C LEU A 68 10.48 -5.88 -9.37
N ASP A 69 11.32 -6.84 -8.96
CA ASP A 69 12.57 -7.14 -9.66
C ASP A 69 12.25 -7.43 -11.14
N ALA A 70 13.13 -7.06 -12.07
CA ALA A 70 12.91 -7.34 -13.51
C ALA A 70 12.59 -8.82 -13.78
N ALA A 71 13.29 -9.72 -13.08
CA ALA A 71 13.11 -11.16 -13.17
C ALA A 71 11.77 -11.65 -12.60
N ALA A 72 11.01 -10.82 -11.87
CA ALA A 72 9.68 -11.18 -11.40
C ALA A 72 8.66 -11.31 -12.54
N LEU A 73 8.97 -10.79 -13.73
CA LEU A 73 8.16 -10.97 -14.94
C LEU A 73 8.49 -12.29 -15.67
N ASP A 74 9.51 -13.02 -15.22
CA ASP A 74 9.96 -14.30 -15.78
C ASP A 74 9.51 -15.46 -14.89
N ASP A 75 9.40 -16.66 -15.47
CA ASP A 75 9.00 -17.90 -14.80
C ASP A 75 7.72 -17.78 -13.93
N LEU A 76 6.82 -16.88 -14.32
CA LEU A 76 5.52 -16.74 -13.67
C LEU A 76 4.67 -18.01 -13.86
N PRO A 77 3.90 -18.42 -12.84
CA PRO A 77 3.01 -19.57 -12.91
C PRO A 77 2.08 -19.48 -14.12
N SER A 78 2.06 -20.54 -14.93
CA SER A 78 1.16 -20.65 -16.06
C SER A 78 0.83 -22.11 -16.34
N ALA A 79 -0.41 -22.37 -16.74
CA ALA A 79 -0.92 -23.69 -17.06
C ALA A 79 -1.90 -23.62 -18.22
N LEU A 80 -2.42 -24.77 -18.67
CA LEU A 80 -3.42 -24.83 -19.73
C LEU A 80 -4.76 -24.19 -19.33
N LEU A 81 -5.02 -24.10 -18.02
CA LEU A 81 -6.17 -23.41 -17.44
C LEU A 81 -5.69 -22.11 -16.76
N PRO A 82 -6.56 -21.08 -16.65
CA PRO A 82 -6.26 -19.87 -15.91
C PRO A 82 -5.81 -20.17 -14.48
N VAL A 83 -4.68 -19.56 -14.12
CA VAL A 83 -4.11 -19.52 -12.78
C VAL A 83 -4.12 -18.07 -12.31
N THR A 84 -4.66 -17.85 -11.12
CA THR A 84 -4.49 -16.63 -10.32
C THR A 84 -3.69 -16.99 -9.09
N GLU A 85 -2.58 -16.29 -8.86
CA GLU A 85 -1.74 -16.46 -7.67
C GLU A 85 -1.60 -15.13 -6.95
N ALA A 86 -2.11 -15.05 -5.72
CA ALA A 86 -2.06 -13.87 -4.87
C ALA A 86 -0.86 -13.93 -3.93
N TYR A 87 0.01 -12.93 -4.02
CA TYR A 87 1.14 -12.73 -3.11
C TYR A 87 0.74 -11.65 -2.12
N VAL A 88 0.77 -11.97 -0.83
CA VAL A 88 0.44 -11.02 0.23
C VAL A 88 1.72 -10.36 0.73
N LEU A 89 1.79 -9.04 0.61
CA LEU A 89 2.96 -8.25 0.98
C LEU A 89 2.62 -7.35 2.18
N GLU A 90 3.40 -7.50 3.25
CA GLU A 90 3.33 -6.62 4.43
C GLU A 90 3.84 -5.22 4.08
N LEU A 91 3.20 -4.18 4.61
CA LEU A 91 3.70 -2.81 4.50
C LEU A 91 4.78 -2.52 5.56
N PRO A 92 5.75 -1.63 5.27
CA PRO A 92 6.61 -1.05 6.31
C PRO A 92 5.79 -0.43 7.44
N GLU A 93 6.30 -0.43 8.68
CA GLU A 93 5.60 0.13 9.84
C GLU A 93 5.29 1.62 9.66
N GLU A 94 6.12 2.32 8.89
CA GLU A 94 5.93 3.72 8.50
C GLU A 94 4.62 3.96 7.74
N ALA A 95 4.04 2.93 7.09
CA ALA A 95 2.75 3.03 6.43
C ALA A 95 1.57 3.22 7.39
N ALA A 96 1.76 3.12 8.72
CA ALA A 96 0.67 3.12 9.70
C ALA A 96 -0.18 4.40 9.71
N ALA A 97 0.34 5.53 9.21
CA ALA A 97 -0.41 6.78 9.06
C ALA A 97 -1.22 6.86 7.75
N THR A 98 -1.02 5.90 6.84
CA THR A 98 -1.78 5.81 5.59
C THR A 98 -3.13 5.15 5.79
N ALA A 99 -3.98 5.26 4.78
CA ALA A 99 -5.27 4.57 4.76
C ALA A 99 -5.17 3.07 4.45
N PHE A 100 -3.97 2.49 4.30
CA PHE A 100 -3.79 1.12 3.84
C PHE A 100 -3.33 0.17 4.96
N ASP A 101 -3.82 -1.07 4.92
CA ASP A 101 -3.50 -2.14 5.86
C ASP A 101 -2.41 -3.07 5.29
N HIS A 102 -2.59 -3.53 4.06
CA HIS A 102 -1.65 -4.41 3.37
C HIS A 102 -1.77 -4.27 1.86
N VAL A 103 -0.85 -4.91 1.15
CA VAL A 103 -0.89 -4.99 -0.32
C VAL A 103 -0.94 -6.45 -0.75
N THR A 104 -1.72 -6.75 -1.80
CA THR A 104 -1.52 -7.99 -2.55
C THR A 104 -1.08 -7.67 -3.97
N VAL A 105 -0.24 -8.55 -4.52
CA VAL A 105 0.10 -8.57 -5.93
C VAL A 105 -0.45 -9.87 -6.46
N ASP A 106 -1.39 -9.80 -7.39
CA ASP A 106 -2.09 -10.97 -7.89
C ASP A 106 -1.68 -11.17 -9.35
N TRP A 107 -1.11 -12.33 -9.67
CA TRP A 107 -0.75 -12.68 -11.03
C TRP A 107 -1.87 -13.45 -11.71
N ASN A 108 -2.44 -12.90 -12.78
CA ASN A 108 -3.50 -13.52 -13.59
C ASN A 108 -2.92 -14.01 -14.92
N SER A 109 -2.55 -15.30 -14.98
CA SER A 109 -1.82 -15.89 -16.12
C SER A 109 -2.50 -15.82 -17.49
N HIS A 110 -3.83 -15.65 -17.52
CA HIS A 110 -4.66 -15.56 -18.72
C HIS A 110 -5.61 -14.36 -18.69
N GLY A 111 -5.43 -13.48 -17.71
CA GLY A 111 -6.41 -12.46 -17.38
C GLY A 111 -7.72 -13.00 -16.82
N HIS A 112 -8.68 -12.10 -16.68
CA HIS A 112 -10.04 -12.36 -16.22
C HIS A 112 -11.01 -11.36 -16.87
N ASP A 113 -12.29 -11.40 -16.50
CA ASP A 113 -13.31 -10.41 -16.88
C ASP A 113 -13.26 -9.88 -18.35
N PRO A 114 -13.42 -10.76 -19.37
CA PRO A 114 -13.28 -10.39 -20.78
C PRO A 114 -14.27 -9.33 -21.27
N GLN A 115 -15.39 -9.14 -20.56
CA GLN A 115 -16.36 -8.09 -20.88
C GLN A 115 -15.82 -6.67 -20.65
N HIS A 116 -14.78 -6.53 -19.82
CA HIS A 116 -14.06 -5.28 -19.58
C HIS A 116 -12.67 -5.25 -20.24
N GLY A 117 -12.31 -6.28 -21.01
CA GLY A 117 -11.02 -6.32 -21.73
C GLY A 117 -9.82 -6.74 -20.88
N PHE A 118 -10.05 -7.37 -19.72
CA PHE A 118 -8.99 -7.82 -18.82
C PHE A 118 -8.49 -9.24 -19.17
N ASP A 119 -8.70 -9.71 -20.39
CA ASP A 119 -8.48 -11.10 -20.84
C ASP A 119 -7.06 -11.39 -21.35
N VAL A 120 -6.08 -10.63 -20.85
CA VAL A 120 -4.64 -10.80 -21.15
C VAL A 120 -3.85 -11.02 -19.87
N PRO A 121 -2.66 -11.65 -19.91
CA PRO A 121 -1.87 -11.85 -18.71
C PRO A 121 -1.45 -10.52 -18.04
N HIS A 122 -1.84 -10.33 -16.79
CA HIS A 122 -1.66 -9.08 -16.08
C HIS A 122 -1.47 -9.29 -14.56
N PHE A 123 -1.03 -8.25 -13.88
CA PHE A 123 -0.96 -8.17 -12.42
C PHE A 123 -2.05 -7.23 -11.89
N ASP A 124 -2.67 -7.60 -10.78
CA ASP A 124 -3.57 -6.74 -10.01
C ASP A 124 -2.87 -6.39 -8.70
N VAL A 125 -2.63 -5.10 -8.45
CA VAL A 125 -1.93 -4.64 -7.24
C VAL A 125 -2.96 -4.02 -6.29
N HIS A 126 -3.49 -4.81 -5.38
CA HIS A 126 -4.51 -4.33 -4.45
C HIS A 126 -3.87 -3.66 -3.23
N PHE A 127 -4.04 -2.35 -3.10
CA PHE A 127 -3.75 -1.61 -1.88
C PHE A 127 -5.01 -1.63 -1.00
N TYR A 128 -5.07 -2.56 -0.05
CA TYR A 128 -6.25 -2.76 0.80
C TYR A 128 -6.34 -1.73 1.92
N LEU A 129 -7.52 -1.13 2.08
CA LEU A 129 -7.88 -0.27 3.21
C LEU A 129 -8.47 -1.07 4.38
N LEU A 130 -9.13 -2.19 4.06
CA LEU A 130 -9.70 -3.10 5.04
C LEU A 130 -8.62 -4.03 5.61
N ASP A 131 -8.79 -4.41 6.88
CA ASP A 131 -7.91 -5.38 7.49
C ASP A 131 -8.01 -6.75 6.81
N ARG A 132 -6.89 -7.48 6.80
CA ARG A 132 -6.79 -8.80 6.18
C ARG A 132 -7.86 -9.80 6.65
N PRO A 133 -8.18 -9.95 7.95
CA PRO A 133 -9.25 -10.85 8.38
C PRO A 133 -10.62 -10.50 7.78
N THR A 134 -10.92 -9.21 7.61
CA THR A 134 -12.15 -8.77 6.93
C THR A 134 -12.16 -9.21 5.48
N VAL A 135 -11.06 -8.97 4.74
CA VAL A 135 -10.91 -9.35 3.33
C VAL A 135 -11.02 -10.86 3.15
N GLU A 136 -10.30 -11.65 3.96
CA GLU A 136 -10.35 -13.12 3.95
C GLU A 136 -11.74 -13.69 4.29
N SER A 137 -12.57 -12.95 5.02
CA SER A 137 -13.93 -13.36 5.37
C SER A 137 -14.94 -13.21 4.22
N ILE A 138 -14.57 -12.50 3.15
CA ILE A 138 -15.42 -12.27 1.98
C ILE A 138 -15.59 -13.58 1.22
N HIS A 139 -16.65 -14.32 1.53
CA HIS A 139 -16.89 -15.63 0.93
C HIS A 139 -18.39 -15.88 0.66
N PRO A 140 -18.81 -16.29 -0.56
CA PRO A 140 -20.22 -16.48 -0.91
C PRO A 140 -21.01 -17.43 0.00
N PHE A 141 -20.33 -18.39 0.63
CA PHE A 141 -20.93 -19.33 1.58
C PHE A 141 -20.84 -18.89 3.06
N ALA A 142 -20.24 -17.74 3.36
CA ALA A 142 -20.17 -17.22 4.72
C ALA A 142 -21.55 -16.69 5.18
N PRO A 143 -21.91 -16.88 6.46
CA PRO A 143 -23.12 -16.27 7.02
C PRO A 143 -23.12 -14.75 6.84
N GLY A 144 -24.22 -14.19 6.35
CA GLY A 144 -24.35 -12.74 6.15
C GLY A 144 -23.75 -12.21 4.84
N TYR A 145 -23.21 -13.06 3.95
CA TYR A 145 -22.67 -12.62 2.67
C TYR A 145 -23.67 -11.82 1.83
N ILE A 146 -24.87 -12.35 1.58
CA ILE A 146 -25.88 -11.70 0.73
C ILE A 146 -26.21 -10.27 1.18
N PRO A 147 -26.58 -10.01 2.46
CA PRO A 147 -26.86 -8.63 2.89
C PRO A 147 -25.62 -7.72 2.91
N ALA A 148 -24.41 -8.26 3.04
CA ALA A 148 -23.17 -7.48 2.97
C ALA A 148 -22.80 -7.12 1.53
N ALA A 149 -22.82 -8.10 0.62
CA ALA A 149 -22.57 -7.90 -0.81
C ALA A 149 -23.59 -6.93 -1.44
N ALA A 150 -24.86 -6.98 -1.03
CA ALA A 150 -25.89 -6.04 -1.49
C ALA A 150 -25.70 -4.60 -0.99
N ARG A 151 -24.82 -4.36 -0.02
CA ARG A 151 -24.57 -3.04 0.56
C ARG A 151 -23.44 -2.35 -0.20
N VAL A 152 -23.80 -1.54 -1.17
CA VAL A 152 -22.87 -0.60 -1.82
C VAL A 152 -22.74 0.70 -0.99
N PRO A 153 -21.57 1.36 -0.98
CA PRO A 153 -21.37 2.60 -0.24
C PRO A 153 -22.20 3.77 -0.80
N ASP A 154 -22.31 4.84 -0.02
CA ASP A 154 -22.78 6.13 -0.54
C ASP A 154 -21.86 6.59 -1.68
N PRO A 155 -22.39 7.08 -2.81
CA PRO A 155 -21.58 7.50 -3.96
C PRO A 155 -20.47 8.51 -3.64
N ARG A 156 -20.61 9.32 -2.59
CA ARG A 156 -19.56 10.28 -2.20
C ARG A 156 -18.23 9.64 -1.78
N TYR A 157 -18.25 8.35 -1.43
CA TYR A 157 -17.07 7.58 -1.01
C TYR A 157 -16.37 6.84 -2.17
N ILE A 158 -16.91 6.93 -3.38
CA ILE A 158 -16.32 6.36 -4.59
C ILE A 158 -16.03 7.51 -5.57
N PRO A 159 -14.93 7.46 -6.33
CA PRO A 159 -14.66 8.51 -7.30
C PRO A 159 -15.74 8.64 -8.37
N GLU A 160 -15.99 9.86 -8.82
CA GLU A 160 -16.93 10.12 -9.91
C GLU A 160 -16.45 9.47 -11.21
N GLY A 161 -17.40 8.89 -11.97
CA GLY A 161 -17.11 8.15 -13.20
C GLY A 161 -16.93 6.64 -13.03
N TYR A 162 -16.81 6.15 -11.79
CA TYR A 162 -16.72 4.73 -11.50
C TYR A 162 -18.11 4.10 -11.30
N ALA A 163 -18.27 2.88 -11.78
CA ALA A 163 -19.47 2.07 -11.56
C ALA A 163 -19.08 0.63 -11.18
N PRO A 164 -19.96 -0.12 -10.47
CA PRO A 164 -19.70 -1.53 -10.19
C PRO A 164 -19.49 -2.30 -11.49
N SER A 165 -18.51 -3.22 -11.51
CA SER A 165 -18.24 -4.10 -12.65
C SER A 165 -19.39 -5.09 -12.93
N GLY A 166 -20.39 -5.16 -12.07
CA GLY A 166 -21.62 -5.91 -12.33
C GLY A 166 -22.57 -5.93 -11.14
N ASP A 167 -23.50 -6.89 -11.14
CA ASP A 167 -24.44 -7.08 -10.03
C ASP A 167 -23.68 -7.47 -8.76
N PRO A 168 -23.85 -6.76 -7.63
CA PRO A 168 -23.07 -7.01 -6.42
C PRO A 168 -23.13 -8.45 -5.91
N LEU A 169 -24.25 -9.16 -6.11
CA LEU A 169 -24.41 -10.53 -5.64
C LEU A 169 -23.65 -11.55 -6.49
N THR A 170 -23.36 -11.23 -7.76
CA THR A 170 -22.69 -12.14 -8.70
C THR A 170 -21.28 -11.72 -9.06
N SER A 171 -20.95 -10.44 -8.91
CA SER A 171 -19.67 -9.86 -9.34
C SER A 171 -18.73 -9.50 -8.19
N THR A 172 -19.15 -9.64 -6.92
CA THR A 172 -18.23 -9.57 -5.79
C THR A 172 -17.27 -10.77 -5.83
N VAL A 173 -15.97 -10.51 -5.86
CA VAL A 173 -14.92 -11.52 -5.87
C VAL A 173 -14.59 -11.95 -4.44
N ALA A 174 -14.60 -13.26 -4.19
CA ALA A 174 -14.27 -13.82 -2.89
C ALA A 174 -12.83 -13.49 -2.50
N GLY A 175 -12.60 -13.10 -1.25
CA GLY A 175 -11.29 -12.66 -0.76
C GLY A 175 -10.85 -11.29 -1.26
N MET A 176 -11.72 -10.50 -1.91
CA MET A 176 -11.37 -9.17 -2.44
C MET A 176 -12.49 -8.15 -2.20
N GLY A 177 -13.62 -8.32 -2.89
CA GLY A 177 -14.74 -7.38 -2.87
C GLY A 177 -15.37 -7.15 -4.24
N LEU A 178 -16.32 -6.21 -4.28
CA LEU A 178 -16.94 -5.73 -5.51
C LEU A 178 -16.03 -4.68 -6.16
N HIS A 179 -15.62 -4.96 -7.40
CA HIS A 179 -14.77 -4.08 -8.18
C HIS A 179 -15.60 -2.99 -8.87
N TRP A 180 -15.00 -1.83 -9.04
CA TRP A 180 -15.56 -0.66 -9.71
C TRP A 180 -14.60 -0.21 -10.81
N VAL A 181 -15.14 -0.06 -12.01
CA VAL A 181 -14.39 0.28 -13.23
C VAL A 181 -14.69 1.71 -13.65
N ASP A 182 -13.70 2.41 -14.22
CA ASP A 182 -13.91 3.74 -14.77
C ASP A 182 -14.71 3.65 -16.08
N THR A 183 -15.96 4.09 -16.05
CA THR A 183 -16.87 4.03 -17.20
C THR A 183 -16.61 5.09 -18.26
N THR A 184 -15.63 5.96 -18.03
CA THR A 184 -15.27 7.04 -18.96
C THR A 184 -13.99 6.75 -19.74
N GLU A 185 -13.21 5.75 -19.34
CA GLU A 185 -12.02 5.32 -20.06
C GLU A 185 -12.39 4.59 -21.35
N ALA A 186 -11.78 5.02 -22.47
CA ALA A 186 -12.09 4.50 -23.79
C ALA A 186 -11.60 3.05 -24.01
N GLU A 187 -10.68 2.56 -23.16
CA GLU A 187 -10.17 1.18 -23.23
C GLU A 187 -11.25 0.11 -22.95
N HIS A 188 -12.36 0.51 -22.33
CA HIS A 188 -13.53 -0.34 -22.14
C HIS A 188 -14.50 -0.34 -23.34
N ASP A 189 -14.18 0.30 -24.47
CA ASP A 189 -15.00 0.22 -25.69
C ASP A 189 -14.85 -1.16 -26.37
N PRO A 190 -15.89 -2.02 -26.34
CA PRO A 190 -15.82 -3.35 -26.93
C PRO A 190 -15.68 -3.34 -28.47
N ALA A 191 -15.82 -2.17 -29.11
CA ALA A 191 -15.57 -1.99 -30.54
C ALA A 191 -14.09 -1.73 -30.89
N ALA A 192 -13.23 -1.37 -29.94
CA ALA A 192 -11.85 -0.95 -30.19
C ALA A 192 -10.83 -2.09 -30.23
N GLY A 193 -11.21 -3.30 -29.81
CA GLY A 193 -10.26 -4.39 -29.55
C GLY A 193 -9.50 -4.08 -28.26
N HIS A 194 -9.89 -4.71 -27.17
CA HIS A 194 -9.29 -4.43 -25.87
C HIS A 194 -7.79 -4.79 -25.89
N HIS A 195 -6.96 -3.82 -25.52
CA HIS A 195 -5.53 -4.00 -25.29
C HIS A 195 -5.22 -3.40 -23.92
N LEU A 196 -5.49 -4.15 -22.85
CA LEU A 196 -5.16 -3.72 -21.49
C LEU A 196 -3.67 -3.35 -21.42
N THR A 197 -3.39 -2.10 -21.11
CA THR A 197 -2.04 -1.64 -20.77
C THR A 197 -1.93 -1.52 -19.26
N GLU A 198 -2.65 -0.55 -18.72
CA GLU A 198 -2.86 -0.35 -17.30
C GLU A 198 -4.24 0.29 -17.06
N THR A 199 -4.79 0.10 -15.87
CA THR A 199 -5.97 0.83 -15.41
C THR A 199 -6.01 0.84 -13.88
N VAL A 200 -6.74 1.79 -13.28
CA VAL A 200 -6.98 1.82 -11.83
C VAL A 200 -8.44 1.50 -11.55
N LEU A 201 -8.65 0.53 -10.65
CA LEU A 201 -9.95 0.12 -10.14
C LEU A 201 -10.08 0.53 -8.67
N TYR A 202 -11.33 0.56 -8.22
CA TYR A 202 -11.66 0.69 -6.80
C TYR A 202 -12.46 -0.51 -6.32
N GLY A 203 -12.22 -0.93 -5.09
CA GLY A 203 -12.92 -2.03 -4.46
C GLY A 203 -13.87 -1.59 -3.38
N THR A 204 -14.94 -2.36 -3.16
CA THR A 204 -15.84 -2.16 -2.02
C THR A 204 -16.27 -3.45 -1.38
N TRP A 205 -16.55 -3.40 -0.08
CA TRP A 205 -17.18 -4.48 0.66
C TRP A 205 -18.03 -3.91 1.79
N ASP A 206 -19.26 -4.43 1.92
CA ASP A 206 -20.21 -4.10 2.99
C ASP A 206 -20.39 -2.59 3.25
N GLY A 207 -20.55 -1.81 2.17
CA GLY A 207 -20.76 -0.36 2.23
C GLY A 207 -19.48 0.44 2.54
N ARG A 208 -18.31 -0.17 2.43
CA ARG A 208 -17.00 0.47 2.66
C ARG A 208 -16.09 0.33 1.45
N GLN A 209 -15.24 1.33 1.22
CA GLN A 209 -14.13 1.17 0.29
C GLN A 209 -13.15 0.11 0.81
N ALA A 210 -12.81 -0.85 -0.06
CA ALA A 210 -12.01 -2.01 0.25
C ALA A 210 -10.56 -1.85 -0.19
N PHE A 211 -10.33 -1.36 -1.40
CA PHE A 211 -9.00 -1.22 -2.00
C PHE A 211 -8.96 -0.17 -3.11
N ILE A 212 -7.74 0.21 -3.48
CA ILE A 212 -7.38 0.83 -4.77
C ILE A 212 -6.50 -0.19 -5.50
N GLU A 213 -6.77 -0.44 -6.79
CA GLU A 213 -6.15 -1.52 -7.54
C GLU A 213 -5.65 -1.05 -8.91
N PRO A 214 -4.35 -0.79 -9.04
CA PRO A 214 -3.73 -0.75 -10.35
C PRO A 214 -3.65 -2.15 -10.98
N MET A 215 -4.28 -2.32 -12.14
CA MET A 215 -4.11 -3.47 -13.02
C MET A 215 -3.11 -3.16 -14.12
N LEU A 216 -2.23 -4.11 -14.43
CA LEU A 216 -1.04 -3.89 -15.26
C LEU A 216 -0.77 -5.09 -16.16
N SER A 217 -0.89 -4.95 -17.48
CA SER A 217 -0.53 -6.06 -18.36
C SER A 217 0.97 -6.32 -18.34
N ARG A 218 1.33 -7.61 -18.33
CA ARG A 218 2.73 -8.03 -18.34
C ARG A 218 3.44 -7.54 -19.61
N GLU A 219 2.73 -7.55 -20.74
CA GLU A 219 3.25 -7.08 -22.02
C GLU A 219 3.60 -5.58 -21.93
N TRP A 220 2.72 -4.75 -21.37
CA TRP A 220 2.98 -3.33 -21.23
C TRP A 220 4.13 -3.06 -20.26
N LEU A 221 4.18 -3.72 -19.09
CA LEU A 221 5.31 -3.60 -18.17
C LEU A 221 6.65 -3.94 -18.84
N ALA A 222 6.70 -4.98 -19.70
CA ALA A 222 7.92 -5.36 -20.41
C ALA A 222 8.46 -4.24 -21.34
N THR A 223 7.63 -3.27 -21.74
CA THR A 223 8.06 -2.09 -22.51
C THR A 223 8.84 -1.06 -21.69
N ARG A 224 8.94 -1.25 -20.36
CA ARG A 224 9.58 -0.33 -19.42
C ARG A 224 8.93 1.05 -19.46
N PRO A 225 7.62 1.12 -19.13
CA PRO A 225 6.87 2.36 -19.22
C PRO A 225 7.42 3.42 -18.26
N ALA A 226 7.02 4.66 -18.50
CA ALA A 226 7.11 5.76 -17.56
C ALA A 226 5.74 6.48 -17.60
N HIS A 227 4.83 5.99 -16.78
CA HIS A 227 3.44 6.42 -16.67
C HIS A 227 3.23 7.18 -15.36
N HIS A 228 2.43 8.25 -15.43
CA HIS A 228 2.02 9.04 -14.29
C HIS A 228 0.67 9.69 -14.59
N GLU A 229 -0.26 9.58 -13.64
CA GLU A 229 -1.57 10.23 -13.72
C GLU A 229 -2.08 10.69 -12.35
N GLU A 230 -3.04 11.61 -12.40
CA GLU A 230 -3.82 12.02 -11.23
C GLU A 230 -4.96 11.02 -11.02
N LEU A 231 -5.12 10.55 -9.79
CA LEU A 231 -6.24 9.68 -9.43
C LEU A 231 -7.54 10.48 -9.39
N ARG A 232 -8.62 9.88 -9.88
CA ARG A 232 -9.97 10.37 -9.53
C ARG A 232 -10.24 10.08 -8.07
N LEU A 233 -10.64 11.10 -7.33
CA LEU A 233 -10.77 11.00 -5.87
C LEU A 233 -12.24 10.98 -5.43
N PRO A 234 -12.56 10.27 -4.33
CA PRO A 234 -13.83 10.42 -3.66
C PRO A 234 -14.07 11.85 -3.17
N GLN A 235 -15.34 12.23 -3.03
CA GLN A 235 -15.73 13.52 -2.45
C GLN A 235 -15.61 13.54 -0.92
N ALA A 236 -15.72 12.38 -0.28
CA ALA A 236 -15.58 12.20 1.16
C ALA A 236 -14.89 10.88 1.48
N TYR A 237 -14.42 10.74 2.72
CA TYR A 237 -13.65 9.58 3.18
C TYR A 237 -14.30 9.01 4.44
N GLN A 238 -14.42 7.68 4.50
CA GLN A 238 -15.05 7.00 5.64
C GLN A 238 -14.13 6.90 6.86
N ARG A 239 -12.82 7.02 6.66
CA ARG A 239 -11.80 6.93 7.69
C ARG A 239 -10.78 8.05 7.50
N GLU A 240 -10.23 8.51 8.61
CA GLU A 240 -9.08 9.41 8.61
C GLU A 240 -7.80 8.67 8.18
N GLY A 241 -6.93 9.34 7.44
CA GLY A 241 -5.62 8.80 7.07
C GLY A 241 -5.01 9.53 5.88
N LEU A 242 -3.79 9.15 5.52
CA LEU A 242 -3.16 9.62 4.29
C LEU A 242 -3.66 8.80 3.09
N TYR A 243 -4.27 9.48 2.12
CA TYR A 243 -4.80 8.89 0.88
C TYR A 243 -4.04 9.42 -0.33
N PRO A 244 -3.84 8.60 -1.38
CA PRO A 244 -3.09 9.01 -2.56
C PRO A 244 -3.89 9.98 -3.43
N THR A 245 -3.15 10.80 -4.17
CA THR A 245 -3.71 11.68 -5.21
C THR A 245 -3.19 11.34 -6.60
N THR A 246 -2.11 10.58 -6.70
CA THR A 246 -1.49 10.21 -7.98
C THR A 246 -1.21 8.72 -8.04
N TYR A 247 -1.16 8.19 -9.25
CA TYR A 247 -0.72 6.84 -9.55
C TYR A 247 0.42 6.90 -10.58
N SER A 248 1.40 6.00 -10.45
CA SER A 248 2.57 5.99 -11.34
C SER A 248 3.14 4.60 -11.50
N VAL A 249 3.65 4.33 -12.70
CA VAL A 249 4.40 3.11 -13.02
C VAL A 249 5.64 3.47 -13.79
N TRP A 250 6.80 3.03 -13.31
CA TRP A 250 8.04 3.27 -14.02
C TRP A 250 9.08 2.17 -13.85
N TRP A 251 10.01 2.14 -14.79
CA TRP A 251 11.20 1.32 -14.74
C TRP A 251 12.40 2.11 -14.19
N ASP A 252 13.11 1.52 -13.21
CA ASP A 252 14.39 2.02 -12.72
C ASP A 252 15.53 1.15 -13.28
N GLU A 253 16.37 1.75 -14.12
CA GLU A 253 17.51 1.06 -14.74
C GLU A 253 18.64 0.75 -13.76
N ALA A 254 18.81 1.54 -12.70
CA ALA A 254 19.90 1.34 -11.75
C ALA A 254 19.63 0.15 -10.82
N SER A 255 18.40 0.01 -10.33
CA SER A 255 17.97 -1.13 -9.52
C SER A 255 17.42 -2.30 -10.32
N GLN A 256 17.17 -2.13 -11.62
CA GLN A 256 16.50 -3.12 -12.48
C GLN A 256 15.14 -3.55 -11.90
N THR A 257 14.31 -2.56 -11.53
CA THR A 257 13.01 -2.79 -10.91
C THR A 257 11.90 -2.02 -11.61
N TYR A 258 10.74 -2.64 -11.76
CA TYR A 258 9.48 -1.96 -12.04
C TYR A 258 8.89 -1.45 -10.72
N THR A 259 8.36 -0.23 -10.73
CA THR A 259 7.69 0.37 -9.59
C THR A 259 6.24 0.67 -9.93
N VAL A 260 5.32 0.33 -9.02
CA VAL A 260 3.90 0.67 -9.04
C VAL A 260 3.63 1.48 -7.78
N GLU A 261 3.25 2.75 -7.91
CA GLU A 261 3.17 3.68 -6.78
C GLU A 261 1.82 4.38 -6.70
N LEU A 262 1.30 4.48 -5.47
CA LEU A 262 0.29 5.45 -5.08
C LEU A 262 0.98 6.60 -4.31
N GLY A 263 0.99 7.78 -4.92
CA GLY A 263 1.74 8.95 -4.46
C GLY A 263 0.86 10.12 -4.06
N GLY A 264 1.50 11.22 -3.65
CA GLY A 264 0.80 12.44 -3.23
C GLY A 264 -0.04 12.26 -1.98
N LEU A 265 0.40 11.36 -1.07
CA LEU A 265 -0.33 11.00 0.13
C LEU A 265 -0.71 12.24 0.94
N THR A 266 -2.02 12.48 1.03
CA THR A 266 -2.61 13.69 1.63
C THR A 266 -3.55 13.29 2.74
N MET A 267 -3.47 13.98 3.89
CA MET A 267 -4.34 13.72 5.03
C MET A 267 -5.79 14.03 4.66
N ARG A 268 -6.69 13.07 4.93
CA ARG A 268 -8.14 13.21 4.79
C ARG A 268 -8.79 12.95 6.12
N GLU A 269 -9.77 13.79 6.45
CA GLU A 269 -10.63 13.64 7.61
C GLU A 269 -11.87 12.83 7.23
N ALA A 270 -12.39 12.04 8.18
CA ALA A 270 -13.65 11.33 7.98
C ALA A 270 -14.81 12.34 7.81
N SER A 271 -15.62 12.18 6.75
CA SER A 271 -16.66 13.15 6.36
C SER A 271 -17.89 12.54 5.72
#